data_AF-A0A418WJM6-F1
#
_entry.id   AF-A0A418WJM6-F1
#
_cell.length_a   1.000
_cell.length_b   1.000
_cell.length_c   1.000
_cell.angle_alpha   90.00
_cell.angle_beta   90.00
_cell.angle_gamma   90.00
#
_symmetry.space_group_name_H-M   'P 1'
#
loop_
_entity.id
_entity.type
_entity.pdbx_description
1 polymer ?
#
loop_
_entity_poly.entity_id
_entity_poly.type
_entity_poly.pdbx_seq_one_letter_code
_entity_poly.pdbx_strand_id
1 'polypeptide(L)'
;MLFDQFSTLIQAAVVGLGVALLPALLVEEELSSGTLVKAMDRPLRSCGSYYLVWPKERGAYPPLVKFRNWLSAECAVAASKGVVSG
;
A
#
# COMPACT_ATOMS: atom_id res chain seq x y z
N MET A 1 3.77 -21.00 5.78
CA MET A 1 4.80 -20.08 6.30
C MET A 1 4.10 -18.82 6.75
N LEU A 2 4.49 -18.24 7.88
CA LEU A 2 3.93 -16.97 8.37
C LEU A 2 4.97 -15.88 8.17
N PHE A 3 4.58 -14.79 7.51
CA PHE A 3 5.42 -13.62 7.26
C PHE A 3 4.84 -12.44 8.02
N ASP A 4 5.71 -11.65 8.67
CA ASP A 4 5.32 -10.46 9.43
C ASP A 4 5.52 -9.16 8.64
N GLN A 5 6.27 -9.22 7.53
CA GLN A 5 6.62 -8.07 6.70
C GLN A 5 6.22 -8.31 5.24
N PHE A 6 5.55 -7.33 4.62
CA PHE A 6 5.13 -7.45 3.21
C PHE A 6 6.31 -7.59 2.26
N SER A 7 7.43 -6.89 2.51
CA SER A 7 8.63 -6.97 1.66
C SER A 7 9.13 -8.41 1.51
N THR A 8 9.23 -9.16 2.60
CA THR A 8 9.65 -10.57 2.57
C THR A 8 8.64 -11.45 1.85
N LEU A 9 7.33 -11.20 2.06
CA LEU A 9 6.27 -11.95 1.39
C LEU A 9 6.24 -11.69 -0.12
N ILE A 10 6.46 -10.44 -0.56
CA ILE A 10 6.59 -10.07 -1.97
C ILE A 10 7.74 -10.83 -2.62
N GLN A 11 8.92 -10.79 -2.02
CA GLN A 11 10.09 -11.50 -2.56
C GLN A 11 9.87 -13.02 -2.65
N ALA A 12 9.21 -13.62 -1.64
CA ALA A 12 8.85 -15.02 -1.68
C ALA A 12 7.93 -15.36 -2.87
N ALA A 13 6.94 -14.51 -3.17
CA ALA A 13 6.07 -14.68 -4.34
C ALA A 13 6.85 -14.49 -5.65
N VAL A 14 7.74 -13.49 -5.72
CA VAL A 14 8.58 -13.20 -6.90
C VAL A 14 9.47 -14.39 -7.27
N VAL A 15 10.06 -15.06 -6.28
CA VAL A 15 10.90 -16.25 -6.53
C VAL A 15 10.08 -17.55 -6.73
N GLY A 16 8.76 -17.45 -6.82
CA GLY A 16 7.88 -18.58 -7.13
C GLY A 16 7.58 -19.52 -5.97
N LEU A 17 7.76 -19.09 -4.71
CA LEU A 17 7.44 -19.94 -3.54
C LEU A 17 5.92 -20.12 -3.32
N GLY A 18 5.08 -19.35 -4.03
CA GLY A 18 3.62 -19.50 -3.97
C GLY A 18 2.85 -18.24 -4.36
N VAL A 19 1.60 -18.15 -3.88
CA VAL A 19 0.70 -17.00 -4.08
C VAL A 19 0.65 -16.17 -2.79
N ALA A 20 0.69 -14.85 -2.92
CA ALA A 20 0.62 -13.91 -1.80
C ALA A 20 -0.58 -12.96 -1.90
N LEU A 21 -1.24 -12.71 -0.77
CA LEU A 21 -2.27 -11.68 -0.65
C LEU A 21 -1.60 -10.37 -0.19
N LEU A 22 -1.54 -9.38 -1.09
CA LEU A 22 -0.75 -8.17 -0.91
C LEU A 22 -1.57 -6.92 -1.25
N PRO A 23 -1.33 -5.78 -0.57
CA PRO A 23 -1.85 -4.49 -1.02
C PRO A 23 -1.27 -4.15 -2.40
N ALA A 24 -2.14 -3.88 -3.38
CA ALA A 24 -1.71 -3.60 -4.76
C ALA A 24 -0.73 -2.41 -4.86
N LEU A 25 -0.89 -1.41 -3.99
CA LEU A 25 -0.01 -0.24 -3.89
C LEU A 25 1.47 -0.62 -3.67
N LEU A 26 1.75 -1.76 -3.02
CA LEU A 26 3.10 -2.19 -2.70
C LEU A 26 3.76 -3.01 -3.82
N VAL A 27 3.03 -3.36 -4.88
CA VAL A 27 3.50 -4.24 -5.96
C VAL A 27 3.20 -3.71 -7.36
N GLU A 28 2.99 -2.39 -7.51
CA GLU A 28 2.72 -1.78 -8.81
C GLU A 28 3.87 -2.02 -9.80
N GLU A 29 5.12 -1.99 -9.33
CA GLU A 29 6.30 -2.22 -10.16
C GLU A 29 6.36 -3.66 -10.65
N GLU A 30 6.19 -4.65 -9.77
CA GLU A 30 6.20 -6.06 -10.11
C GLU A 30 5.05 -6.44 -11.04
N LEU A 31 3.87 -5.83 -10.86
CA LEU A 31 2.74 -6.00 -11.77
C LEU A 31 3.02 -5.36 -13.14
N SER A 32 3.65 -4.18 -13.18
CA SER A 32 3.98 -3.49 -14.43
C SER A 32 5.08 -4.18 -15.23
N SER A 33 6.06 -4.77 -14.55
CA SER A 33 7.16 -5.52 -15.15
C SER A 33 6.78 -6.96 -15.51
N GLY A 34 5.65 -7.46 -14.99
CA GLY A 34 5.19 -8.83 -15.18
C GLY A 34 5.91 -9.85 -14.30
N THR A 35 6.74 -9.41 -13.36
CA THR A 35 7.41 -10.27 -12.38
C THR A 35 6.41 -10.88 -11.40
N LEU A 36 5.32 -10.16 -11.11
CA LEU A 36 4.13 -10.69 -10.48
C LEU A 36 2.93 -10.53 -11.40
N VAL A 37 1.96 -11.45 -11.27
CA VAL A 37 0.69 -11.41 -11.97
C VAL A 37 -0.46 -11.56 -10.98
N LYS A 38 -1.63 -11.01 -11.31
CA LYS A 38 -2.84 -11.22 -10.51
C LYS A 38 -3.26 -12.69 -10.59
N ALA A 39 -3.22 -13.39 -9.46
CA ALA A 39 -3.67 -14.78 -9.38
C ALA A 39 -5.20 -14.93 -9.57
N MET A 40 -5.97 -13.88 -9.26
CA MET A 40 -7.42 -13.82 -9.43
C MET A 40 -7.86 -12.39 -9.74
N ASP A 41 -8.75 -12.21 -10.71
CA ASP A 41 -9.31 -10.90 -11.06
C ASP A 41 -10.51 -10.52 -10.18
N ARG A 42 -10.31 -10.61 -8.87
CA ARG A 42 -11.29 -10.20 -7.87
C ARG A 42 -10.57 -9.50 -6.72
N PRO A 43 -10.55 -8.16 -6.72
CA PRO A 43 -9.95 -7.42 -5.61
C PRO A 43 -10.74 -7.69 -4.34
N LEU A 44 -10.04 -8.08 -3.28
CA LEU A 44 -10.60 -8.12 -1.94
C LEU A 44 -10.48 -6.74 -1.32
N ARG A 45 -11.56 -6.24 -0.73
CA ARG A 45 -11.46 -5.05 0.13
C ARG A 45 -10.57 -5.40 1.32
N SER A 46 -9.48 -4.66 1.44
CA SER A 46 -8.61 -4.72 2.61
C SER A 46 -9.42 -4.46 3.87
N CYS A 47 -9.20 -5.26 4.91
CA CYS A 47 -9.77 -5.01 6.23
C CYS A 47 -9.11 -3.83 6.96
N GLY A 48 -8.04 -3.26 6.41
CA GLY A 48 -7.25 -2.18 7.03
C GLY A 48 -6.96 -1.00 6.09
N SER A 49 -6.67 0.15 6.68
CA SER A 49 -6.21 1.36 6.00
C SER A 49 -4.87 1.81 6.59
N TYR A 50 -4.09 2.57 5.82
CA TYR A 50 -2.88 3.21 6.33
C TYR A 50 -3.22 4.54 6.99
N TYR A 51 -2.66 4.80 8.17
CA TYR A 51 -2.94 6.00 8.96
C TYR A 51 -1.65 6.77 9.27
N LEU A 52 -1.70 8.09 9.10
CA LEU A 52 -0.70 9.00 9.65
C LEU A 52 -1.07 9.30 11.11
N VAL A 53 -0.17 9.00 12.06
CA VAL A 53 -0.42 9.17 13.51
C VAL A 53 0.68 10.02 14.17
N TRP A 54 0.33 10.75 15.22
CA TRP A 54 1.23 11.58 16.01
C TRP A 54 0.72 11.76 17.46
N PRO A 55 1.59 12.08 18.43
CA PRO A 55 1.17 12.43 19.79
C PRO A 55 0.28 13.67 19.80
N LYS A 56 -0.78 13.67 20.61
CA LYS A 56 -1.80 14.75 20.62
C LYS A 56 -1.18 16.14 20.84
N GLU A 57 -0.14 16.21 21.66
CA GLU A 57 0.54 17.44 22.07
C GLU A 57 1.31 18.08 20.91
N ARG A 58 1.62 17.31 19.85
CA ARG A 58 2.43 17.75 18.71
C ARG A 58 1.62 18.18 17.49
N GLY A 59 0.28 18.21 17.58
CA GLY A 59 -0.59 18.50 16.44
C GLY A 59 -0.34 19.86 15.77
N ALA A 60 0.17 20.85 16.52
CA ALA A 60 0.48 22.19 16.01
C ALA A 60 1.95 22.37 15.58
N TYR A 61 2.78 21.32 15.63
CA TYR A 61 4.19 21.42 15.25
C TYR A 61 4.32 21.79 13.76
N PRO A 62 4.90 22.94 13.39
CA PRO A 62 4.81 23.44 12.01
C PRO A 62 5.35 22.49 10.94
N PRO A 63 6.47 21.76 11.15
CA PRO A 63 6.90 20.73 10.20
C PRO A 63 5.91 19.58 10.02
N LEU A 64 5.25 19.13 11.10
CA LEU A 64 4.19 18.11 11.01
C LEU A 64 3.02 18.62 10.18
N VAL A 65 2.58 19.87 10.39
CA VAL A 65 1.47 20.46 9.63
C VAL A 65 1.81 20.52 8.14
N LYS A 66 3.03 20.98 7.80
CA LYS A 66 3.49 20.99 6.40
C LYS A 66 3.51 19.59 5.80
N PHE A 67 4.07 18.61 6.51
CA PHE A 67 4.15 17.22 6.04
C PHE A 67 2.76 16.59 5.87
N ARG A 68 1.84 16.78 6.83
CA ARG A 68 0.46 16.29 6.75
C ARG A 68 -0.25 16.85 5.53
N ASN A 69 -0.15 18.16 5.30
CA ASN A 69 -0.81 18.80 4.17
C ASN A 69 -0.24 18.31 2.84
N TRP A 70 1.08 18.16 2.74
CA TRP A 70 1.72 17.57 1.57
C TRP A 70 1.26 16.12 1.35
N LEU A 71 1.32 15.27 2.37
CA LEU A 71 0.95 13.86 2.26
C LEU A 71 -0.52 13.69 1.85
N SER A 72 -1.42 14.52 2.39
CA SER A 72 -2.83 14.52 1.97
C SER A 72 -3.01 14.88 0.49
N ALA A 73 -2.20 15.79 -0.04
CA ALA A 73 -2.21 16.12 -1.47
C ALA A 73 -1.73 14.94 -2.33
N GLU A 74 -0.63 14.28 -1.95
CA GLU A 74 -0.13 13.08 -2.65
C GLU A 74 -1.15 11.93 -2.62
N CYS A 75 -1.79 11.70 -1.47
CA CYS A 75 -2.82 10.66 -1.34
C CYS A 75 -4.08 10.96 -2.16
N ALA A 76 -4.46 12.23 -2.34
CA ALA A 76 -5.57 12.60 -3.21
C ALA A 76 -5.28 12.25 -4.68
N VAL A 77 -4.03 12.42 -5.13
CA VAL A 77 -3.58 12.01 -6.47
C VAL A 77 -3.50 10.48 -6.60
N ALA A 78 -3.09 9.77 -5.55
CA ALA A 78 -3.04 8.31 -5.56
C ALA A 78 -4.46 7.69 -5.55
N ALA A 79 -5.40 8.29 -4.82
CA ALA A 79 -6.79 7.84 -4.78
C ALA A 79 -7.46 7.91 -6.17
N SER A 80 -7.14 8.90 -7.00
CA SER A 80 -7.69 8.98 -8.36
C SER A 80 -7.20 7.84 -9.29
N LYS A 81 -6.09 7.17 -8.96
CA LYS A 81 -5.58 6.01 -9.70
C LYS A 81 -6.12 4.67 -9.19
N GLY A 82 -6.65 4.62 -7.96
CA GLY A 82 -7.02 3.38 -7.26
C GLY A 82 -8.52 3.10 -7.10
N VAL A 83 -9.42 4.01 -7.50
CA VAL A 83 -10.87 3.75 -7.43
C VAL A 83 -11.30 2.91 -8.63
N VAL A 84 -11.08 1.59 -8.53
CA VAL A 84 -11.92 0.64 -9.27
C VAL A 84 -13.26 0.64 -8.56
N SER A 85 -14.20 1.40 -9.11
CA SER A 85 -15.61 1.39 -8.76
C SER A 85 -16.11 -0.04 -8.68
N GLY A 86 -16.61 -0.41 -7.50
CA GLY A 86 -17.63 -1.45 -7.35
C GLY A 86 -18.92 -0.76 -6.96
#